data_AF-A0A2D7XFH3-F1
#
_entry.id   AF-A0A2D7XFH3-F1
#
_cell.length_a   1.000
_cell.length_b   1.000
_cell.length_c   1.000
_cell.angle_alpha   90.00
_cell.angle_beta   90.00
_cell.angle_gamma   90.00
#
_symmetry.space_group_name_H-M   'P 1'
#
loop_
_entity.id
_entity.type
_entity.pdbx_description
1 polymer ?
#
loop_
_entity_poly.entity_id
_entity_poly.type
_entity_poly.pdbx_seq_one_letter_code
_entity_poly.pdbx_strand_id
1 'polypeptide(L)' 'FREMLSLCTIDIDQAEIGNQVEVYWGYPDGPQKAIRATVQPAPYKEDRRRLDLHQAK' A
#
# COMPACT_ATOMS: atom_id res chain seq x y z
N PHE A 1 8.31 -1.00 10.15
CA PHE A 1 7.84 -1.18 8.76
C PHE A 1 8.98 -1.80 7.95
N ARG A 2 9.06 -3.13 7.94
CA ARG A 2 10.00 -3.88 7.10
C ARG A 2 9.16 -4.76 6.17
N GLU A 3 8.33 -4.10 5.37
CA GLU A 3 7.44 -4.75 4.41
C GLU A 3 7.65 -4.07 3.06
N MET A 4 7.47 -4.82 1.98
CA MET A 4 7.43 -4.26 0.63
C MET A 4 6.08 -3.55 0.45
N LEU A 5 6.14 -2.30 0.01
CA LEU A 5 4.96 -1.47 -0.26
C LEU A 5 4.91 -1.14 -1.74
N SER A 6 3.71 -1.16 -2.30
CA SER A 6 3.42 -0.67 -3.65
C SER A 6 2.21 0.25 -3.59
N LEU A 7 2.26 1.37 -4.33
CA LEU A 7 1.10 2.24 -4.53
C LEU A 7 0.46 1.85 -5.86
N CYS A 8 -0.86 1.68 -5.84
CA CYS A 8 -1.63 1.35 -7.03
C CYS A 8 -2.99 2.04 -7.02
N THR A 9 -3.66 1.99 -8.16
CA THR A 9 -5.10 2.21 -8.27
C THR A 9 -5.73 0.84 -8.54
N ILE A 10 -6.89 0.59 -7.96
CA ILE A 10 -7.61 -0.68 -8.08
C ILE A 10 -9.11 -0.39 -8.21
N ASP A 11 -9.86 -1.39 -8.67
CA ASP A 11 -11.30 -1.31 -8.79
C ASP A 11 -11.96 -1.12 -7.41
N ILE A 12 -13.08 -0.39 -7.38
CA ILE A 12 -13.74 0.05 -6.14
C ILE A 12 -14.20 -1.15 -5.29
N ASP A 13 -14.66 -2.20 -5.94
CA ASP A 13 -15.08 -3.46 -5.31
C ASP A 13 -13.93 -4.21 -4.64
N GLN A 14 -12.68 -3.94 -5.03
CA GLN A 14 -11.49 -4.51 -4.44
C GLN A 14 -10.81 -3.58 -3.41
N ALA A 15 -11.27 -2.33 -3.29
CA ALA A 15 -10.60 -1.27 -2.54
C ALA A 15 -10.84 -1.26 -1.02
N GLU A 16 -11.55 -2.26 -0.49
CA GLU A 16 -11.78 -2.38 0.95
C GLU A 16 -10.45 -2.60 1.70
N ILE A 17 -10.21 -1.82 2.76
CA ILE A 17 -9.00 -1.96 3.59
C ILE A 17 -9.02 -3.33 4.27
N GLY A 18 -7.91 -4.07 4.17
CA GLY A 18 -7.79 -5.44 4.65
C GLY A 18 -8.11 -6.50 3.59
N ASN A 19 -8.67 -6.12 2.44
CA ASN A 19 -8.88 -7.05 1.33
C ASN A 19 -7.54 -7.65 0.85
N GLN A 20 -7.57 -8.93 0.43
CA GLN A 20 -6.41 -9.64 -0.08
C GLN A 20 -6.41 -9.61 -1.61
N VAL A 21 -5.33 -9.10 -2.18
CA VAL A 21 -5.12 -9.03 -3.63
C VAL A 21 -3.79 -9.68 -4.01
N GLU A 22 -3.59 -9.93 -5.30
CA GLU A 22 -2.31 -10.39 -5.83
C GLU A 22 -1.70 -9.34 -6.75
N VAL A 23 -0.41 -9.05 -6.54
CA VAL A 23 0.40 -8.24 -7.43
C VAL A 23 1.24 -9.19 -8.29
N TYR A 24 1.01 -9.19 -9.60
CA TYR A 24 1.86 -9.91 -10.54
C TYR A 24 3.18 -9.15 -10.75
N TRP A 25 4.25 -9.65 -10.13
CA TRP A 25 5.57 -9.06 -10.20
C TRP A 25 6.41 -9.70 -11.31
N GLY A 26 6.75 -8.93 -12.34
CA GLY A 26 7.53 -9.39 -13.49
C GLY A 26 7.21 -8.58 -14.75
N TYR A 27 7.53 -9.13 -15.91
CA TYR A 27 7.21 -8.52 -17.20
C TYR A 27 5.93 -9.11 -17.78
N PRO A 28 5.09 -8.32 -18.48
CA PRO A 28 4.05 -8.86 -19.35
C PRO A 28 4.64 -9.90 -20.32
N ASP A 29 3.93 -11.01 -20.51
CA ASP A 29 4.33 -12.14 -21.38
C ASP A 29 5.71 -12.78 -21.05
N GLY A 30 6.27 -12.46 -19.88
CA GLY A 30 7.51 -13.04 -19.35
C GLY A 30 7.30 -13.74 -18.00
N PRO A 31 8.37 -14.16 -17.32
CA PRO A 31 8.26 -14.73 -15.99
C PRO A 31 7.62 -13.74 -15.01
N GLN A 32 6.55 -14.17 -14.35
CA GLN A 32 5.85 -13.41 -13.32
C GLN A 32 5.70 -14.23 -12.04
N LYS A 33 5.63 -13.53 -10.91
CA LYS A 33 5.30 -14.11 -9.61
C LYS A 33 4.10 -13.40 -9.03
N ALA A 34 3.05 -14.14 -8.68
CA ALA A 34 1.95 -13.61 -7.90
C ALA A 34 2.40 -13.35 -6.46
N ILE A 35 2.31 -12.10 -6.02
CA ILE A 35 2.65 -11.67 -4.66
C ILE A 35 1.36 -11.29 -3.95
N ARG A 36 1.02 -12.04 -2.91
CA ARG A 36 -0.09 -11.70 -2.01
C ARG A 36 0.19 -10.35 -1.34
N ALA A 37 -0.77 -9.45 -1.42
CA ALA A 37 -0.76 -8.16 -0.77
C ALA A 37 -2.07 -7.91 -0.02
N THR A 38 -2.01 -7.04 0.97
CA THR A 38 -3.18 -6.60 1.74
C THR A 38 -3.43 -5.14 1.43
N VAL A 39 -4.67 -4.79 1.05
CA VAL A 39 -5.06 -3.41 0.79
C VAL A 39 -4.97 -2.60 2.08
N GLN A 40 -4.31 -1.45 2.01
CA GLN A 40 -4.06 -0.55 3.12
C GLN A 40 -4.29 0.90 2.67
N PRO A 41 -4.58 1.83 3.59
CA PRO A 41 -4.75 3.23 3.24
C PRO A 41 -3.48 3.80 2.60
N ALA A 42 -3.67 4.76 1.71
CA ALA A 42 -2.62 5.66 1.24
C ALA A 42 -2.94 7.06 1.80
N PRO A 43 -2.20 7.56 2.81
CA PRO A 43 -0.88 7.09 3.26
C PRO A 43 -0.92 5.86 4.17
N TYR A 44 0.05 4.96 4.00
CA TYR A 44 0.18 3.71 4.77
C TYR A 44 0.56 3.94 6.24
N LYS A 45 1.22 5.07 6.52
CA LYS A 45 1.56 5.49 7.88
C LYS A 45 0.88 6.80 8.18
N GLU A 46 0.62 7.02 9.45
CA GLU A 46 0.24 8.33 9.94
C GLU A 46 1.25 9.38 9.47
N ASP A 47 0.74 10.41 8.79
CA ASP A 47 1.56 11.51 8.32
C ASP A 47 1.84 12.49 9.47
N ARG A 48 3.02 12.35 10.08
CA ARG A 48 3.51 13.25 11.14
C ARG A 48 4.40 14.37 10.62
N ARG A 49 4.40 14.66 9.31
CA ARG A 49 5.24 15.73 8.74
C ARG A 49 4.89 17.13 9.26
N ARG A 50 3.67 17.32 9.75
CA ARG A 50 3.19 18.60 10.29
C ARG A 50 2.84 18.44 11.77
N LEU A 51 3.82 18.74 12.63
CA LEU A 51 3.63 18.82 14.07
C LEU A 51 3.30 20.27 14.43
N ASP A 52 2.29 20.46 15.27
CA ASP A 52 2.05 21.76 15.89
C ASP A 52 3.17 22.05 16.89
N LEU A 53 4.07 22.96 16.52
CA LEU A 53 5.22 23.34 17.36
C LEU A 53 4.78 24.01 18.67
N HIS A 54 3.55 24.52 18.77
CA HIS A 54 3.00 25.06 20.02
C HIS A 54 2.64 23.97 21.04
N GLN A 55 2.60 22.70 20.62
CA GLN A 55 2.30 21.54 21.48
C GLN A 55 3.56 20.75 21.88
N ALA A 56 4.72 21.07 21.31
CA ALA A 56 5.99 20.47 21.69
C ALA A 56 6.55 21.18 22.94
N LYS A 57 6.25 20.64 24.12
CA LYS A 57 6.92 21.00 25.39
C LYS A 57 8.17 20.18 25.61
#